data_AF-A0A2L2TVI3-F1
#
_entry.id   AF-A0A2L2TVI3-F1
#
_cell.length_a   1.000
_cell.length_b   1.000
_cell.length_c   1.000
_cell.angle_alpha   90.00
_cell.angle_beta   90.00
_cell.angle_gamma   90.00
#
_symmetry.space_group_name_H-M   'P 1'
#
loop_
_entity.id
_entity.type
_entity.pdbx_description
1 polymer ?
#
loop_
_entity_poly.entity_id
_entity_poly.type
_entity_poly.pdbx_seq_one_letter_code
_entity_poly.pdbx_strand_id
1 'polypeptide(L)'
;MSDPLSVAGTAVGIMSLGIQVCNGLVKYLRAVRGRKEEIRDGVREVEQVVSLLYSLNNTLPNVDLRNGTNSLRTCVHNCYTKLEELQRLLDELCKTQPSNKATKRAADAIRSVSYPFQQEKLSMIRDSLRSVLNNLGLIISAISLDSNASIHDIVNDISKDLKHHAKSHGGHLADLQSKMHCNSVQLHSLQTAISDTLSDIQEQLHQTKLSIQDLGQLIDGKLTIVETGTRSIEANTQVTAAKLERLTQAVEFQSALISGMVTLLWMSSILVLIMFRACKLIAPKFSKLQALLQPITTQIPQ
;
A
#
# COMPACT_ATOMS: atom_id res chain seq x y z
N MET A 1 -3.87 53.11 -15.31
CA MET A 1 -4.13 52.31 -14.09
C MET A 1 -3.44 53.03 -12.96
N SER A 2 -4.12 53.34 -11.87
CA SER A 2 -3.53 54.06 -10.73
C SER A 2 -3.37 53.10 -9.58
N ASP A 3 -2.19 53.07 -8.98
CA ASP A 3 -1.83 52.11 -7.93
C ASP A 3 -2.70 52.30 -6.67
N PRO A 4 -3.08 51.21 -5.98
CA PRO A 4 -3.78 51.25 -4.68
C PRO A 4 -3.06 52.15 -3.65
N LEU A 5 -1.72 52.14 -3.69
CA LEU A 5 -0.85 53.02 -2.89
C LEU A 5 -1.07 54.51 -3.17
N SER A 6 -1.42 54.89 -4.41
CA SER A 6 -1.70 56.29 -4.77
C SER A 6 -3.02 56.77 -4.17
N VAL A 7 -4.05 55.92 -4.14
CA VAL A 7 -5.35 56.24 -3.53
C VAL A 7 -5.24 56.27 -2.01
N ALA A 8 -4.57 55.29 -1.41
CA ALA A 8 -4.29 55.27 0.02
C ALA A 8 -3.44 56.48 0.45
N GLY A 9 -2.39 56.82 -0.31
CA GLY A 9 -1.56 58.00 -0.07
C GLY A 9 -2.33 59.32 -0.19
N THR A 10 -3.26 59.43 -1.15
CA THR A 10 -4.13 60.59 -1.29
C THR A 10 -5.12 60.70 -0.12
N ALA A 11 -5.72 59.59 0.32
CA ALA A 11 -6.63 59.56 1.47
C ALA A 11 -5.93 59.94 2.78
N VAL A 12 -4.72 59.41 3.01
CA VAL A 12 -3.84 59.78 4.14
C VAL A 12 -3.49 61.28 4.10
N GLY A 13 -3.18 61.82 2.92
CA GLY A 13 -2.92 63.25 2.73
C GLY A 13 -4.13 64.13 3.09
N ILE A 14 -5.32 63.72 2.67
CA ILE A 14 -6.59 64.40 3.01
C ILE A 14 -6.86 64.37 4.50
N MET A 15 -6.61 63.24 5.16
CA MET A 15 -6.81 63.11 6.60
C MET A 15 -5.82 63.98 7.37
N SER A 16 -4.54 64.00 6.97
CA SER A 16 -3.52 64.89 7.54
C SER A 16 -3.90 66.37 7.39
N LEU A 17 -4.39 66.77 6.21
CA LEU A 17 -4.86 68.14 5.97
C LEU A 17 -6.07 68.49 6.85
N GLY A 18 -7.05 67.58 6.93
CA GLY A 18 -8.22 67.75 7.79
C GLY A 18 -7.86 67.91 9.26
N ILE A 19 -6.89 67.14 9.76
CA ILE A 19 -6.36 67.27 11.12
C ILE A 19 -5.72 68.65 11.34
N GLN A 20 -4.91 69.14 10.40
CA GLN A 20 -4.27 70.45 10.50
C GLN A 20 -5.29 71.58 10.54
N VAL A 21 -6.29 71.55 9.65
CA VAL A 21 -7.38 72.52 9.57
C VAL A 21 -8.19 72.54 10.87
N CYS A 22 -8.57 71.37 11.38
CA CYS A 22 -9.31 71.24 12.62
C CYS A 22 -8.51 71.77 13.83
N ASN A 23 -7.22 71.44 13.93
CA ASN A 23 -6.35 71.98 14.97
C ASN A 23 -6.21 73.51 14.90
N GLY A 24 -6.14 74.07 13.68
CA GLY A 24 -6.16 75.51 13.44
C GLY A 24 -7.46 76.15 13.94
N LEU A 25 -8.60 75.51 13.69
CA LEU A 25 -9.91 75.95 14.14
C LEU A 25 -10.06 75.93 15.66
N VAL A 26 -9.59 74.85 16.30
CA VAL A 26 -9.56 74.75 17.77
C VAL A 26 -8.71 75.88 18.37
N LYS A 27 -7.55 76.16 17.78
CA LYS A 27 -6.67 77.25 18.22
C LYS A 27 -7.33 78.62 18.03
N TYR A 28 -8.02 78.84 16.91
CA TYR A 28 -8.78 80.06 16.64
C TYR A 28 -9.91 80.26 17.65
N LEU A 29 -10.75 79.23 17.84
CA LEU A 29 -11.88 79.25 18.77
C LEU A 29 -11.42 79.51 20.22
N ARG A 30 -10.32 78.88 20.66
CA ARG A 30 -9.74 79.13 21.99
C ARG A 30 -9.15 80.54 22.16
N ALA A 31 -8.74 81.21 21.08
CA ALA A 31 -8.18 82.56 21.11
C ALA A 31 -9.25 83.66 21.16
N VAL A 32 -10.50 83.37 20.76
CA VAL A 32 -11.62 84.31 20.82
C VAL A 32 -12.21 84.34 22.24
N ARG A 33 -12.19 85.50 22.91
CA ARG A 33 -12.92 85.71 24.18
C ARG A 33 -14.37 86.10 23.86
N GLY A 34 -15.31 85.18 24.03
CA GLY A 34 -16.76 85.32 23.77
C GLY A 34 -17.60 84.26 24.51
N ARG A 35 -18.90 84.10 24.18
CA ARG A 35 -19.83 83.14 24.81
C ARG A 35 -19.22 81.74 24.91
N LYS A 36 -18.80 81.35 26.12
CA LYS A 36 -17.94 80.18 26.39
C LYS A 36 -18.55 78.85 25.95
N GLU A 37 -19.87 78.71 26.05
CA GLU A 37 -20.62 77.50 25.67
C GLU A 37 -20.53 77.20 24.15
N GLU A 38 -20.90 78.14 23.28
CA GLU A 38 -20.88 77.94 21.82
C GLU A 38 -19.46 77.65 21.29
N ILE A 39 -18.46 78.33 21.85
CA ILE A 39 -17.04 78.12 21.51
C ILE A 39 -16.59 76.72 21.96
N ARG A 40 -16.97 76.28 23.16
CA ARG A 40 -16.63 74.96 23.70
C ARG A 40 -17.29 73.83 22.91
N ASP A 41 -18.52 74.04 22.45
CA ASP A 41 -19.26 73.07 21.64
C ASP A 41 -18.66 72.96 20.24
N GLY A 42 -18.30 74.09 19.61
CA GLY A 42 -17.54 74.11 18.36
C GLY A 42 -16.17 73.43 18.46
N VAL A 43 -15.41 73.67 19.55
CA VAL A 43 -14.13 72.99 19.79
C VAL A 43 -14.33 71.48 19.92
N ARG A 44 -15.35 71.03 20.65
CA ARG A 44 -15.64 69.60 20.85
C ARG A 44 -16.04 68.89 19.57
N GLU A 45 -16.88 69.51 18.73
CA GLU A 45 -17.25 68.94 17.43
C GLU A 45 -16.01 68.77 16.54
N VAL A 46 -15.12 69.76 16.53
CA VAL A 46 -13.90 69.73 15.73
C VAL A 46 -12.90 68.68 16.24
N GLU A 47 -12.76 68.53 17.57
CA GLU A 47 -11.94 67.48 18.18
C GLU A 47 -12.47 66.07 17.87
N GLN A 48 -13.80 65.88 17.82
CA GLN A 48 -14.40 64.62 17.38
C GLN A 48 -14.06 64.31 15.92
N VAL A 49 -14.09 65.31 15.04
CA VAL A 49 -13.71 65.15 13.64
C VAL A 49 -12.24 64.76 13.51
N VAL A 50 -11.35 65.40 14.28
CA VAL A 50 -9.91 65.05 14.34
C VAL A 50 -9.72 63.60 14.76
N SER A 51 -10.42 63.15 15.81
CA SER A 51 -10.32 61.78 16.28
C SER A 51 -10.76 60.77 15.22
N LEU A 52 -11.84 61.06 14.48
CA LEU A 52 -12.31 60.22 13.37
C LEU A 52 -11.29 60.16 12.23
N LEU A 53 -10.71 61.30 11.85
CA LEU A 53 -9.68 61.36 10.80
C LEU A 53 -8.43 60.58 11.18
N TYR A 54 -7.99 60.62 12.44
CA TYR A 54 -6.87 59.80 12.92
C TYR A 54 -7.15 58.30 12.86
N SER A 55 -8.33 57.86 13.31
CA SER A 55 -8.71 56.44 13.25
C SER A 55 -8.73 55.92 11.82
N LEU A 56 -9.22 56.73 10.88
CA LEU A 56 -9.25 56.37 9.48
C LEU A 56 -7.85 56.35 8.84
N ASN A 57 -6.99 57.31 9.18
CA ASN A 57 -5.61 57.38 8.69
C ASN A 57 -4.80 56.12 9.06
N ASN A 58 -5.10 55.52 10.21
CA ASN A 58 -4.44 54.29 10.67
C ASN A 58 -5.03 53.01 10.05
N THR A 59 -6.27 53.06 9.55
CA THR A 59 -7.00 51.88 9.08
C THR A 59 -6.89 51.70 7.56
N LEU A 60 -6.96 52.80 6.79
CA LEU A 60 -6.90 52.81 5.33
C LEU A 60 -5.66 52.15 4.69
N PRO A 61 -4.44 52.29 5.24
CA PRO A 61 -3.25 51.66 4.65
C PRO A 61 -3.29 50.13 4.62
N ASN A 62 -4.12 49.51 5.47
CA ASN A 62 -4.25 48.06 5.59
C ASN A 62 -5.38 47.49 4.72
N VAL A 63 -6.18 48.34 4.07
CA VAL A 63 -7.27 47.91 3.19
C VAL A 63 -6.73 47.89 1.76
N ASP A 64 -6.65 46.69 1.17
CA ASP A 64 -6.28 46.54 -0.23
C ASP A 64 -7.45 46.98 -1.11
N LEU A 65 -7.47 48.27 -1.47
CA LEU A 65 -8.42 48.85 -2.41
C LEU A 65 -8.09 48.41 -3.83
N ARG A 66 -8.30 47.12 -4.09
CA ARG A 66 -7.98 46.46 -5.35
C ARG A 66 -8.77 47.05 -6.53
N ASN A 67 -9.94 47.64 -6.26
CA ASN A 67 -10.72 48.44 -7.20
C ASN A 67 -11.09 49.80 -6.59
N GLY A 68 -10.17 50.76 -6.65
CA GLY A 68 -10.48 52.17 -6.38
C GLY A 68 -11.51 52.70 -7.37
N THR A 69 -12.79 52.55 -7.07
CA THR A 69 -13.91 53.00 -7.89
C THR A 69 -13.72 54.48 -8.24
N ASN A 70 -13.98 54.88 -9.48
CA ASN A 70 -13.83 56.28 -9.90
C ASN A 70 -14.67 57.23 -9.02
N SER A 71 -15.80 56.76 -8.51
CA SER A 71 -16.63 57.46 -7.52
C SER A 71 -15.90 57.73 -6.21
N LEU A 72 -15.13 56.76 -5.70
CA LEU A 72 -14.28 56.94 -4.53
C LEU A 72 -13.25 58.04 -4.77
N ARG A 73 -12.55 57.99 -5.91
CA ARG A 73 -11.53 58.99 -6.27
C ARG A 73 -12.12 60.40 -6.34
N THR A 74 -13.27 60.55 -6.99
CA THR A 74 -13.98 61.83 -7.08
C THR A 74 -14.42 62.34 -5.71
N CYS A 75 -14.90 61.45 -4.84
CA CYS A 75 -15.37 61.82 -3.52
C CYS A 75 -14.21 62.21 -2.58
N VAL A 76 -13.09 61.49 -2.66
CA VAL A 76 -11.80 61.81 -2.02
C VAL A 76 -11.30 63.18 -2.50
N HIS A 77 -11.29 63.43 -3.80
CA HIS A 77 -10.90 64.72 -4.38
C HIS A 77 -11.81 65.87 -3.90
N ASN A 78 -13.13 65.66 -3.87
CA ASN A 78 -14.08 66.66 -3.36
C ASN A 78 -13.87 66.96 -1.87
N CYS A 79 -13.46 65.97 -1.07
CA CYS A 79 -13.09 66.19 0.32
C CYS A 79 -11.81 67.04 0.44
N TYR A 80 -10.82 66.80 -0.41
CA TYR A 80 -9.59 67.60 -0.47
C TYR A 80 -9.89 69.07 -0.80
N THR A 81 -10.66 69.33 -1.86
CA THR A 81 -11.02 70.68 -2.28
C THR A 81 -11.76 71.44 -1.18
N LYS A 82 -12.73 70.79 -0.52
CA LYS A 82 -13.46 71.39 0.62
C LYS A 82 -12.57 71.68 1.81
N LEU A 83 -11.58 70.83 2.10
CA LEU A 83 -10.62 71.06 3.18
C LEU A 83 -9.66 72.21 2.87
N GLU A 84 -9.22 72.34 1.61
CA GLU A 84 -8.39 73.46 1.17
C GLU A 84 -9.15 74.80 1.23
N GLU A 85 -10.43 74.81 0.84
CA GLU A 85 -11.33 75.96 1.04
C GLU A 85 -11.47 76.32 2.52
N LEU A 86 -11.65 75.31 3.38
CA LEU A 86 -11.72 75.51 4.83
C LEU A 86 -10.43 76.12 5.39
N GLN A 87 -9.28 75.66 4.92
CA GLN A 87 -7.97 76.17 5.33
C GLN A 87 -7.79 77.63 4.93
N ARG A 88 -8.17 77.99 3.69
CA ARG A 88 -8.15 79.38 3.22
C ARG A 88 -9.05 80.29 4.06
N LEU A 89 -10.26 79.84 4.38
CA LEU A 89 -11.19 80.58 5.25
C LEU A 89 -10.60 80.77 6.66
N LEU A 90 -9.92 79.76 7.19
CA LEU A 90 -9.21 79.82 8.47
C LEU A 90 -8.04 80.80 8.46
N ASP A 91 -7.24 80.81 7.40
CA ASP A 91 -6.13 81.75 7.24
C ASP A 91 -6.64 83.20 7.14
N GLU A 92 -7.76 83.43 6.46
CA GLU A 92 -8.39 84.74 6.35
C GLU A 92 -8.92 85.24 7.71
N LEU A 93 -9.51 84.33 8.50
CA LEU A 93 -9.94 84.59 9.88
C LEU A 93 -8.75 84.86 10.82
N CYS A 94 -7.60 84.22 10.62
CA CYS A 94 -6.41 84.46 11.43
C CYS A 94 -5.70 85.79 11.06
N LYS A 95 -5.69 86.18 9.78
CA LYS A 95 -5.07 87.43 9.28
C LYS A 95 -5.77 88.70 9.77
N THR A 96 -7.05 88.62 10.12
CA THR A 96 -7.84 89.76 10.62
C THR A 96 -7.60 90.06 12.11
N GLN A 97 -6.76 89.29 12.81
CA GLN A 97 -6.43 89.53 14.21
C GLN A 97 -5.24 90.52 14.33
N PRO A 98 -5.41 91.73 14.91
CA PRO A 98 -4.32 92.71 15.00
C PRO A 98 -3.26 92.29 16.01
N SER A 99 -2.00 92.22 15.55
CA SER A 99 -0.80 91.79 16.30
C SER A 99 -0.33 92.76 17.40
N ASN A 100 -0.96 93.93 17.58
CA ASN A 100 -0.40 94.98 18.43
C ASN A 100 -1.00 95.03 19.85
N LYS A 101 -0.13 94.86 20.85
CA LYS A 101 -0.42 94.90 22.29
C LYS A 101 -0.86 96.27 22.85
N ALA A 102 -1.19 97.26 22.02
CA ALA A 102 -1.31 98.66 22.46
C ALA A 102 -2.74 99.19 22.69
N THR A 103 -3.82 98.49 22.32
CA THR A 103 -5.18 99.07 22.43
C THR A 103 -6.23 98.06 22.91
N LYS A 104 -6.14 97.64 24.18
CA LYS A 104 -7.14 96.76 24.82
C LYS A 104 -8.59 97.25 24.68
N ARG A 105 -8.84 98.56 24.85
CA ARG A 105 -10.22 99.12 24.81
C ARG A 105 -10.84 99.23 23.41
N ALA A 106 -10.04 99.47 22.36
CA ALA A 106 -10.54 99.48 20.97
C ALA A 106 -10.65 98.06 20.39
N ALA A 107 -9.74 97.16 20.80
CA ALA A 107 -9.81 95.74 20.48
C ALA A 107 -11.08 95.09 21.06
N ASP A 108 -11.48 95.43 22.29
CA ASP A 108 -12.68 94.84 22.92
C ASP A 108 -13.99 95.29 22.24
N ALA A 109 -14.06 96.53 21.73
CA ALA A 109 -15.22 97.02 20.97
C ALA A 109 -15.31 96.43 19.55
N ILE A 110 -14.18 96.31 18.83
CA ILE A 110 -14.14 95.66 17.50
C ILE A 110 -14.36 94.14 17.61
N ARG A 111 -13.94 93.52 18.71
CA ARG A 111 -14.10 92.10 19.02
C ARG A 111 -15.54 91.73 19.41
N SER A 112 -16.29 92.67 20.00
CA SER A 112 -17.73 92.53 20.27
C SER A 112 -18.59 92.58 18.99
N VAL A 113 -18.14 93.29 17.94
CA VAL A 113 -18.89 93.46 16.68
C VAL A 113 -18.40 92.49 15.58
N SER A 114 -17.15 92.01 15.64
CA SER A 114 -16.65 90.98 14.71
C SER A 114 -17.21 89.59 14.98
N TYR A 115 -17.59 89.27 16.22
CA TYR A 115 -18.11 87.94 16.55
C TYR A 115 -19.41 87.55 15.79
N PRO A 116 -20.44 88.40 15.66
CA PRO A 116 -21.61 88.08 14.83
C PRO A 116 -21.26 87.93 13.33
N PHE A 117 -20.27 88.69 12.82
CA PHE A 117 -19.76 88.54 11.44
C PHE A 117 -18.89 87.27 11.26
N GLN A 118 -18.36 86.73 12.36
CA GLN A 118 -17.60 85.48 12.39
C GLN A 118 -18.48 84.25 12.64
N GLN A 119 -19.71 84.42 13.13
CA GLN A 119 -20.65 83.33 13.37
C GLN A 119 -21.11 82.67 12.06
N GLU A 120 -21.36 83.47 11.02
CA GLU A 120 -21.72 82.97 9.69
C GLU A 120 -20.55 82.20 9.05
N LYS A 121 -19.32 82.74 9.14
CA LYS A 121 -18.10 82.06 8.70
C LYS A 121 -17.84 80.76 9.48
N LEU A 122 -18.06 80.74 10.80
CA LEU A 122 -17.97 79.54 11.63
C LEU A 122 -19.03 78.49 11.29
N SER A 123 -20.25 78.91 10.95
CA SER A 123 -21.31 78.02 10.46
C SER A 123 -20.90 77.36 9.14
N MET A 124 -20.41 78.14 8.17
CA MET A 124 -19.93 77.61 6.89
C MET A 124 -18.79 76.59 7.07
N ILE A 125 -17.90 76.83 8.03
CA ILE A 125 -16.82 75.91 8.37
C ILE A 125 -17.37 74.61 8.97
N ARG A 126 -18.30 74.68 9.93
CA ARG A 126 -18.96 73.49 10.51
C ARG A 126 -19.71 72.68 9.47
N ASP A 127 -20.47 73.32 8.59
CA ASP A 127 -21.25 72.62 7.57
C ASP A 127 -20.35 71.96 6.51
N SER A 128 -19.26 72.62 6.12
CA SER A 128 -18.27 72.03 5.23
C SER A 128 -17.54 70.84 5.87
N LEU A 129 -17.18 70.94 7.16
CA LEU A 129 -16.56 69.85 7.90
C LEU A 129 -17.50 68.64 8.03
N ARG A 130 -18.78 68.88 8.33
CA ARG A 130 -19.81 67.84 8.39
C ARG A 130 -20.06 67.19 7.03
N SER A 131 -20.01 67.98 5.95
CA SER A 131 -20.08 67.46 4.57
C SER A 131 -18.89 66.55 4.24
N VAL A 132 -17.67 66.91 4.63
CA VAL A 132 -16.47 66.06 4.44
C VAL A 132 -16.59 64.76 5.23
N LEU A 133 -17.00 64.83 6.50
CA LEU A 133 -17.22 63.64 7.33
C LEU A 133 -18.26 62.69 6.75
N ASN A 134 -19.41 63.21 6.30
CA ASN A 134 -20.45 62.39 5.69
C ASN A 134 -19.96 61.71 4.40
N ASN A 135 -19.24 62.44 3.56
CA ASN A 135 -18.65 61.88 2.34
C ASN A 135 -17.65 60.75 2.66
N LEU A 136 -16.78 60.95 3.67
CA LEU A 136 -15.86 59.91 4.13
C LEU A 136 -16.60 58.69 4.69
N GLY A 137 -17.65 58.88 5.48
CA GLY A 137 -18.48 57.79 6.00
C GLY A 137 -19.13 56.93 4.90
N LEU A 138 -19.66 57.58 3.86
CA LEU A 138 -20.22 56.90 2.68
C LEU A 138 -19.16 56.12 1.92
N ILE A 139 -17.98 56.71 1.73
CA ILE A 139 -16.82 56.07 1.11
C ILE A 139 -16.43 54.79 1.83
N ILE A 140 -16.28 54.84 3.16
CA ILE A 140 -15.87 53.67 3.96
C ILE A 140 -16.93 52.58 3.88
N SER A 141 -18.21 52.95 3.93
CA SER A 141 -19.32 52.02 3.79
C SER A 141 -19.29 51.33 2.42
N ALA A 142 -19.01 52.07 1.35
CA ALA A 142 -18.88 51.53 0.01
C ALA A 142 -17.68 50.57 -0.13
N ILE A 143 -16.51 50.94 0.43
CA ILE A 143 -15.31 50.07 0.43
C ILE A 143 -15.57 48.79 1.23
N SER A 144 -16.22 48.89 2.40
CA SER A 144 -16.57 47.73 3.21
C SER A 144 -17.53 46.79 2.49
N LEU A 145 -18.50 47.31 1.75
CA LEU A 145 -19.44 46.50 0.99
C LEU A 145 -18.76 45.81 -0.20
N ASP A 146 -17.88 46.50 -0.91
CA ASP A 146 -17.06 45.94 -2.01
C ASP A 146 -16.11 44.84 -1.51
N SER A 147 -15.44 45.08 -0.38
CA SER A 147 -14.57 44.10 0.27
C SER A 147 -15.36 42.86 0.68
N ASN A 148 -16.55 43.04 1.27
CA ASN A 148 -17.42 41.92 1.65
C ASN A 148 -17.91 41.13 0.44
N ALA A 149 -18.27 41.81 -0.66
CA ALA A 149 -18.65 41.15 -1.90
C ALA A 149 -17.49 40.32 -2.48
N SER A 150 -16.28 40.89 -2.52
CA SER A 150 -15.09 40.17 -2.98
C SER A 150 -14.74 38.97 -2.09
N ILE A 151 -14.84 39.11 -0.76
CA ILE A 151 -14.67 37.98 0.18
C ILE A 151 -15.72 36.90 -0.10
N HIS A 152 -16.97 37.28 -0.33
CA HIS A 152 -18.03 36.34 -0.69
C HIS A 152 -17.72 35.57 -1.99
N ASP A 153 -17.21 36.24 -3.01
CA ASP A 153 -16.82 35.59 -4.27
C ASP A 153 -15.66 34.61 -4.06
N ILE A 154 -14.62 35.02 -3.34
CA ILE A 154 -13.47 34.16 -3.02
C ILE A 154 -13.92 32.92 -2.22
N VAL A 155 -14.75 33.11 -1.20
CA VAL A 155 -15.29 32.00 -0.40
C VAL A 155 -16.14 31.06 -1.25
N ASN A 156 -16.94 31.59 -2.17
CA ASN A 156 -17.74 30.78 -3.08
C ASN A 156 -16.86 29.97 -4.05
N ASP A 157 -15.78 30.56 -4.57
CA ASP A 157 -14.86 29.84 -5.45
C ASP A 157 -14.06 28.76 -4.70
N ILE A 158 -13.60 29.04 -3.49
CA ILE A 158 -13.00 28.01 -2.61
C ILE A 158 -14.00 26.88 -2.34
N SER A 159 -15.27 27.21 -2.08
CA SER A 159 -16.32 26.21 -1.85
C SER A 159 -16.55 25.32 -3.08
N LYS A 160 -16.53 25.90 -4.29
CA LYS A 160 -16.63 25.13 -5.55
C LYS A 160 -15.42 24.22 -5.74
N ASP A 161 -14.21 24.72 -5.51
CA ASP A 161 -12.98 23.94 -5.65
C ASP A 161 -12.95 22.77 -4.66
N LEU A 162 -13.27 23.03 -3.38
CA LEU A 162 -13.41 21.99 -2.36
C LEU A 162 -14.46 20.93 -2.74
N LYS A 163 -15.61 21.36 -3.28
CA LYS A 163 -16.65 20.43 -3.75
C LYS A 163 -16.16 19.58 -4.93
N HIS A 164 -15.39 20.17 -5.84
CA HIS A 164 -14.81 19.44 -6.97
C HIS A 164 -13.75 18.44 -6.50
N HIS A 165 -12.88 18.86 -5.59
CA HIS A 165 -11.86 18.01 -4.99
C HIS A 165 -12.48 16.85 -4.20
N ALA A 166 -13.52 17.09 -3.40
CA ALA A 166 -14.25 16.05 -2.67
C ALA A 166 -14.90 15.02 -3.61
N LYS A 167 -15.50 15.46 -4.73
CA LYS A 167 -16.07 14.56 -5.75
C LYS A 167 -15.00 13.71 -6.43
N SER A 168 -13.90 14.33 -6.86
CA SER A 168 -12.78 13.62 -7.49
C SER A 168 -12.18 12.58 -6.54
N HIS A 169 -11.93 12.99 -5.28
CA HIS A 169 -11.42 12.09 -4.25
C HIS A 169 -12.39 10.93 -3.97
N GLY A 170 -13.69 11.20 -3.89
CA GLY A 170 -14.71 10.15 -3.76
C GLY A 170 -14.72 9.18 -4.95
N GLY A 171 -14.53 9.68 -6.18
CA GLY A 171 -14.38 8.84 -7.37
C GLY A 171 -13.14 7.94 -7.33
N HIS A 172 -11.99 8.49 -6.93
CA HIS A 172 -10.76 7.72 -6.75
C HIS A 172 -10.89 6.64 -5.67
N LEU A 173 -11.56 6.94 -4.55
CA LEU A 173 -11.78 5.97 -3.49
C LEU A 173 -12.68 4.81 -3.97
N ALA A 174 -13.73 5.10 -4.73
CA ALA A 174 -14.60 4.07 -5.31
C ALA A 174 -13.87 3.17 -6.31
N ASP A 175 -13.02 3.75 -7.17
CA ASP A 175 -12.18 2.97 -8.11
C ASP A 175 -11.19 2.06 -7.36
N LEU A 176 -10.51 2.60 -6.33
CA LEU A 176 -9.58 1.82 -5.52
C LEU A 176 -10.30 0.70 -4.78
N GLN A 177 -11.49 0.95 -4.24
CA GLN A 177 -12.31 -0.07 -3.59
C GLN A 177 -12.73 -1.17 -4.57
N SER A 178 -13.11 -0.81 -5.80
CA SER A 178 -13.43 -1.76 -6.85
C SER A 178 -12.24 -2.65 -7.21
N LYS A 179 -11.05 -2.06 -7.40
CA LYS A 179 -9.80 -2.81 -7.63
C LYS A 179 -9.45 -3.72 -6.47
N MET A 180 -9.58 -3.24 -5.23
CA MET A 180 -9.32 -4.04 -4.04
C MET A 180 -10.29 -5.24 -3.95
N HIS A 181 -11.57 -5.03 -4.25
CA HIS A 181 -12.56 -6.11 -4.29
C HIS A 181 -12.24 -7.12 -5.40
N CYS A 182 -11.88 -6.66 -6.60
CA CYS A 182 -11.47 -7.53 -7.69
C CYS A 182 -10.24 -8.37 -7.32
N ASN A 183 -9.20 -7.75 -6.77
CA ASN A 183 -8.01 -8.45 -6.31
C ASN A 183 -8.35 -9.46 -5.20
N SER A 184 -9.25 -9.11 -4.27
CA SER A 184 -9.71 -10.04 -3.23
C SER A 184 -10.42 -11.26 -3.83
N VAL A 185 -11.26 -11.07 -4.85
CA VAL A 185 -11.93 -12.17 -5.56
C VAL A 185 -10.92 -13.04 -6.31
N GLN A 186 -9.93 -12.44 -6.96
CA GLN A 186 -8.85 -13.17 -7.64
C GLN A 186 -8.02 -14.00 -6.66
N LEU A 187 -7.63 -13.43 -5.52
CA LEU A 187 -6.90 -14.16 -4.47
C LEU A 187 -7.71 -15.35 -3.94
N HIS A 188 -9.01 -15.18 -3.73
CA HIS A 188 -9.87 -16.29 -3.33
C HIS A 188 -9.97 -17.36 -4.41
N SER A 189 -10.08 -16.97 -5.68
CA SER A 189 -10.10 -17.92 -6.80
C SER A 189 -8.78 -18.71 -6.89
N LEU A 190 -7.63 -18.05 -6.70
CA LEU A 190 -6.33 -18.72 -6.63
C LEU A 190 -6.27 -19.69 -5.44
N GLN A 191 -6.77 -19.29 -4.27
CA GLN A 191 -6.83 -20.15 -3.10
C GLN A 191 -7.68 -21.41 -3.35
N THR A 192 -8.83 -21.26 -3.99
CA THR A 192 -9.69 -22.39 -4.37
C THR A 192 -8.97 -23.29 -5.38
N ALA A 193 -8.40 -22.74 -6.45
CA ALA A 193 -7.68 -23.54 -7.44
C ALA A 193 -6.48 -24.30 -6.85
N ILE A 194 -5.73 -23.68 -5.93
CA ILE A 194 -4.64 -24.35 -5.20
C ILE A 194 -5.20 -25.47 -4.33
N SER A 195 -6.33 -25.25 -3.64
CA SER A 195 -6.94 -26.28 -2.80
C SER A 195 -7.44 -27.47 -3.63
N ASP A 196 -8.07 -27.21 -4.77
CA ASP A 196 -8.56 -28.24 -5.69
C ASP A 196 -7.41 -29.07 -6.25
N THR A 197 -6.34 -28.41 -6.72
CA THR A 197 -5.16 -29.11 -7.24
C THR A 197 -4.42 -29.91 -6.16
N LEU A 198 -4.34 -29.42 -4.93
CA LEU A 198 -3.79 -30.19 -3.80
C LEU A 198 -4.64 -31.42 -3.50
N SER A 199 -5.98 -31.29 -3.53
CA SER A 199 -6.88 -32.42 -3.34
C SER A 199 -6.73 -33.47 -4.44
N ASP A 200 -6.61 -33.04 -5.71
CA ASP A 200 -6.39 -33.93 -6.85
C ASP A 200 -5.05 -34.67 -6.73
N ILE A 201 -3.98 -33.97 -6.34
CA ILE A 201 -2.67 -34.60 -6.07
C ILE A 201 -2.78 -35.63 -4.93
N GLN A 202 -3.50 -35.31 -3.85
CA GLN A 202 -3.70 -36.27 -2.75
C GLN A 202 -4.45 -37.52 -3.20
N GLU A 203 -5.48 -37.37 -4.02
CA GLU A 203 -6.24 -38.48 -4.61
C GLU A 203 -5.32 -39.34 -5.51
N GLN A 204 -4.57 -38.70 -6.43
CA GLN A 204 -3.62 -39.38 -7.31
C GLN A 204 -2.54 -40.15 -6.54
N LEU A 205 -2.00 -39.58 -5.46
CA LEU A 205 -1.04 -40.26 -4.60
C LEU A 205 -1.66 -41.45 -3.88
N HIS A 206 -2.91 -41.34 -3.44
CA HIS A 206 -3.62 -42.46 -2.82
C HIS A 206 -3.82 -43.61 -3.82
N GLN A 207 -4.29 -43.29 -5.03
CA GLN A 207 -4.46 -44.27 -6.11
C GLN A 207 -3.13 -44.94 -6.50
N THR A 208 -2.07 -44.15 -6.61
CA THR A 208 -0.73 -44.67 -6.91
C THR A 208 -0.23 -45.60 -5.80
N LYS A 209 -0.47 -45.24 -4.53
CA LYS A 209 -0.11 -46.08 -3.38
C LYS A 209 -0.82 -47.43 -3.40
N LEU A 210 -2.13 -47.44 -3.70
CA LEU A 210 -2.91 -48.68 -3.83
C LEU A 210 -2.37 -49.56 -4.96
N SER A 211 -2.11 -48.96 -6.13
CA SER A 211 -1.55 -49.69 -7.28
C SER A 211 -0.17 -50.30 -6.98
N ILE A 212 0.70 -49.58 -6.25
CA ILE A 212 2.00 -50.09 -5.81
C ILE A 212 1.81 -51.26 -4.83
N GLN A 213 0.85 -51.17 -3.91
CA GLN A 213 0.54 -52.24 -2.96
C GLN A 213 0.03 -53.49 -3.67
N ASP A 214 -0.88 -53.35 -4.63
CA ASP A 214 -1.39 -54.44 -5.46
C ASP A 214 -0.28 -55.10 -6.28
N LEU A 215 0.61 -54.30 -6.88
CA LEU A 215 1.78 -54.81 -7.59
C LEU A 215 2.72 -55.57 -6.65
N GLY A 216 2.94 -55.06 -5.44
CA GLY A 216 3.72 -55.74 -4.40
C GLY A 216 3.15 -57.11 -4.04
N GLN A 217 1.83 -57.19 -3.83
CA GLN A 217 1.15 -58.45 -3.56
C GLN A 217 1.23 -59.44 -4.74
N LEU A 218 1.11 -58.93 -5.98
CA LEU A 218 1.26 -59.75 -7.18
C LEU A 218 2.68 -60.32 -7.32
N ILE A 219 3.70 -59.49 -7.09
CA ILE A 219 5.11 -59.90 -7.14
C ILE A 219 5.39 -60.96 -6.08
N ASP A 220 4.93 -60.76 -4.84
CA ASP A 220 5.12 -61.70 -3.74
C ASP A 220 4.44 -63.07 -4.02
N GLY A 221 3.21 -63.04 -4.55
CA GLY A 221 2.51 -64.24 -4.98
C GLY A 221 3.25 -64.99 -6.09
N LYS A 222 3.77 -64.28 -7.10
CA LYS A 222 4.60 -64.87 -8.16
C LYS A 222 5.90 -65.46 -7.60
N LEU A 223 6.56 -64.78 -6.67
CA LEU A 223 7.79 -65.24 -6.05
C LEU A 223 7.56 -66.52 -5.24
N THR A 224 6.47 -66.58 -4.47
CA THR A 224 6.07 -67.77 -3.69
C THR A 224 5.84 -68.99 -4.60
N ILE A 225 5.22 -68.80 -5.76
CA ILE A 225 5.02 -69.87 -6.76
C ILE A 225 6.38 -70.36 -7.30
N VAL A 226 7.28 -69.44 -7.65
CA VAL A 226 8.63 -69.77 -8.15
C VAL A 226 9.44 -70.51 -7.09
N GLU A 227 9.39 -70.04 -5.84
CA GLU A 227 10.10 -70.66 -4.72
C GLU A 227 9.57 -72.09 -4.45
N THR A 228 8.25 -72.27 -4.47
CA THR A 228 7.62 -73.59 -4.33
C THR A 228 7.98 -74.53 -5.48
N GLY A 229 7.99 -74.01 -6.72
CA GLY A 229 8.45 -74.75 -7.89
C GLY A 229 9.91 -75.17 -7.77
N THR A 230 10.77 -74.28 -7.29
CA THR A 230 12.20 -74.55 -7.06
C THR A 230 12.39 -75.64 -6.01
N ARG A 231 11.69 -75.57 -4.87
CA ARG A 231 11.72 -76.64 -3.85
C ARG A 231 11.23 -77.98 -4.39
N SER A 232 10.19 -77.97 -5.23
CA SER A 232 9.68 -79.20 -5.88
C SER A 232 10.70 -79.80 -6.85
N ILE A 233 11.38 -78.96 -7.64
CA ILE A 233 12.49 -79.39 -8.50
C ILE A 233 13.62 -79.96 -7.65
N GLU A 234 14.02 -79.28 -6.57
CA GLU A 234 15.05 -79.75 -5.65
C GLU A 234 14.69 -81.14 -5.09
N ALA A 235 13.47 -81.32 -4.58
CA ALA A 235 12.99 -82.61 -4.10
C ALA A 235 13.01 -83.69 -5.19
N ASN A 236 12.55 -83.38 -6.41
CA ASN A 236 12.58 -84.32 -7.55
C ASN A 236 14.00 -84.66 -8.00
N THR A 237 14.92 -83.70 -7.97
CA THR A 237 16.33 -83.95 -8.30
C THR A 237 16.99 -84.83 -7.24
N GLN A 238 16.69 -84.65 -5.95
CA GLN A 238 17.16 -85.54 -4.88
C GLN A 238 16.63 -86.97 -5.04
N VAL A 239 15.34 -87.15 -5.35
CA VAL A 239 14.75 -88.48 -5.62
C VAL A 239 15.41 -89.14 -6.84
N THR A 240 15.65 -88.36 -7.89
CA THR A 240 16.29 -88.85 -9.12
C THR A 240 17.75 -89.23 -8.87
N ALA A 241 18.49 -88.42 -8.11
CA ALA A 241 19.86 -88.70 -7.69
C ALA A 241 19.93 -89.98 -6.85
N ALA A 242 19.05 -90.14 -5.85
CA ALA A 242 18.99 -91.36 -5.03
C ALA A 242 18.63 -92.60 -5.87
N LYS A 243 17.73 -92.47 -6.85
CA LYS A 243 17.40 -93.58 -7.76
C LYS A 243 18.57 -93.92 -8.68
N LEU A 244 19.30 -92.93 -9.18
CA LEU A 244 20.49 -93.12 -10.00
C LEU A 244 21.61 -93.80 -9.22
N GLU A 245 21.80 -93.43 -7.95
CA GLU A 245 22.76 -94.07 -7.05
C GLU A 245 22.42 -95.55 -6.84
N ARG A 246 21.14 -95.89 -6.62
CA ARG A 246 20.70 -97.29 -6.53
C ARG A 246 20.93 -98.08 -7.81
N LEU A 247 20.67 -97.49 -8.98
CA LEU A 247 20.97 -98.13 -10.26
C LEU A 247 22.48 -98.34 -10.44
N THR A 248 23.30 -97.37 -10.04
CA THR A 248 24.76 -97.46 -10.09
C THR A 248 25.27 -98.61 -9.22
N GLN A 249 24.81 -98.69 -7.96
CA GLN A 249 25.13 -99.80 -7.06
C GLN A 249 24.68 -101.15 -7.62
N ALA A 250 23.49 -101.22 -8.23
CA ALA A 250 22.99 -102.45 -8.85
C ALA A 250 23.84 -102.88 -10.07
N VAL A 251 24.28 -101.93 -10.90
CA VAL A 251 25.18 -102.21 -12.02
C VAL A 251 26.54 -102.68 -11.54
N GLU A 252 27.10 -102.07 -10.50
CA GLU A 252 28.37 -102.52 -9.88
C GLU A 252 28.25 -103.94 -9.32
N PHE A 253 27.14 -104.26 -8.65
CA PHE A 253 26.87 -105.61 -8.17
C PHE A 253 26.76 -106.63 -9.31
N GLN A 254 26.05 -106.28 -10.39
CA GLN A 254 25.96 -107.12 -11.58
C GLN A 254 27.34 -107.31 -12.24
N SER A 255 28.15 -106.25 -12.35
CA SER A 255 29.53 -106.34 -12.85
C SER A 255 30.39 -107.28 -12.00
N ALA A 256 30.28 -107.21 -10.67
CA ALA A 256 30.99 -108.08 -9.74
C ALA A 256 30.56 -109.55 -9.90
N LEU A 257 29.26 -109.82 -10.07
CA LEU A 257 28.75 -111.17 -10.36
C LEU A 257 29.28 -111.71 -11.68
N ILE A 258 29.30 -110.90 -12.73
CA ILE A 258 29.84 -111.29 -14.04
C ILE A 258 31.34 -111.62 -13.92
N SER A 259 32.11 -110.80 -13.21
CA SER A 259 33.53 -111.06 -12.94
C SER A 259 33.75 -112.36 -12.13
N GLY A 260 32.90 -112.61 -11.13
CA GLY A 260 32.87 -113.86 -10.37
C GLY A 260 32.55 -115.09 -11.21
N MET A 261 31.57 -115.00 -12.11
CA MET A 261 31.24 -116.08 -13.04
C MET A 261 32.37 -116.34 -14.03
N VAL A 262 33.00 -115.28 -14.54
CA VAL A 262 34.19 -115.40 -15.41
C VAL A 262 35.31 -116.11 -14.66
N THR A 263 35.65 -115.70 -13.43
CA THR A 263 36.71 -116.38 -12.65
C THR A 263 36.41 -117.85 -12.34
N LEU A 264 35.15 -118.22 -12.07
CA LEU A 264 34.74 -119.62 -11.92
C LEU A 264 34.88 -120.43 -13.22
N LEU A 265 34.58 -119.82 -14.38
CA LEU A 265 34.82 -120.41 -15.70
C LEU A 265 36.31 -120.63 -15.99
N TRP A 266 37.16 -119.68 -15.58
CA TRP A 266 38.61 -119.84 -15.66
C TRP A 266 39.11 -120.94 -14.71
N MET A 267 38.62 -121.00 -13.47
CA MET A 267 39.00 -122.03 -12.50
C MET A 267 38.55 -123.43 -12.93
N SER A 268 37.35 -123.58 -13.47
CA SER A 268 36.88 -124.86 -14.01
C SER A 268 37.70 -125.29 -15.23
N SER A 269 38.07 -124.36 -16.11
CA SER A 269 38.97 -124.65 -17.24
C SER A 269 40.36 -125.11 -16.77
N ILE A 270 40.92 -124.46 -15.74
CA ILE A 270 42.18 -124.86 -15.11
C ILE A 270 42.05 -126.24 -14.45
N LEU A 271 40.95 -126.51 -13.75
CA LEU A 271 40.69 -127.78 -13.10
C LEU A 271 40.58 -128.93 -14.11
N VAL A 272 39.92 -128.70 -15.24
CA VAL A 272 39.88 -129.66 -16.36
C VAL A 272 41.30 -129.91 -16.89
N LEU A 273 42.14 -128.88 -17.00
CA LEU A 273 43.54 -129.03 -17.42
C LEU A 273 44.36 -129.86 -16.42
N ILE A 274 44.16 -129.65 -15.12
CA ILE A 274 44.81 -130.40 -14.03
C ILE A 274 44.36 -131.86 -14.04
N MET A 275 43.06 -132.13 -14.19
CA MET A 275 42.52 -133.49 -14.30
C MET A 275 43.05 -134.20 -15.56
N PHE A 276 43.21 -133.49 -16.67
CA PHE A 276 43.81 -134.04 -17.89
C PHE A 276 45.29 -134.40 -17.70
N ARG A 277 46.05 -133.60 -16.94
CA ARG A 277 47.43 -133.92 -16.54
C ARG A 277 47.50 -135.10 -15.57
N ALA A 278 46.56 -135.22 -14.63
CA ALA A 278 46.50 -136.34 -13.68
C ALA A 278 46.15 -137.67 -14.38
N CYS A 279 45.21 -137.66 -15.33
CA CYS A 279 44.85 -138.84 -16.12
C CYS A 279 46.02 -139.38 -16.96
N LYS A 280 46.91 -138.49 -17.45
CA LYS A 280 48.08 -138.92 -18.23
C LYS A 280 49.15 -139.64 -17.39
N LEU A 281 49.15 -139.49 -16.07
CA LEU A 281 50.14 -140.07 -15.16
C LEU A 281 49.77 -141.49 -14.65
N ILE A 282 48.50 -141.89 -14.75
CA ILE A 282 47.97 -143.15 -14.17
C ILE A 282 47.92 -144.30 -15.19
N ALA A 283 48.17 -144.03 -16.47
CA ALA A 283 47.95 -144.95 -17.58
C ALA A 283 48.75 -146.29 -17.61
N PRO A 284 49.91 -146.52 -16.94
CA PRO A 284 50.64 -147.79 -17.14
C PRO A 284 50.50 -148.84 -16.03
N LYS A 285 49.58 -148.73 -15.05
CA LYS A 285 49.50 -149.70 -13.92
C LYS A 285 48.32 -150.68 -13.91
N PHE A 286 47.35 -150.58 -14.83
CA PHE A 286 46.14 -151.42 -14.79
C PHE A 286 46.10 -152.61 -15.76
N SER A 287 47.21 -152.97 -16.40
CA SER A 287 47.29 -154.11 -17.35
C SER A 287 47.72 -155.44 -16.73
N LYS A 288 47.90 -155.55 -15.39
CA LYS A 288 48.40 -156.77 -14.72
C LYS A 288 47.47 -157.39 -13.67
N LEU A 289 46.19 -156.99 -13.62
CA LEU A 289 45.20 -157.53 -12.66
C LEU A 289 43.92 -158.04 -13.35
N GLN A 290 44.08 -158.71 -14.50
CA GLN A 290 43.00 -159.34 -15.27
C GLN A 290 43.38 -160.75 -15.73
N ALA A 291 43.83 -161.60 -14.79
CA ALA A 291 44.20 -163.00 -15.09
C ALA A 291 43.91 -164.03 -13.97
N LEU A 292 43.25 -163.68 -12.87
CA LEU A 292 42.88 -164.66 -11.83
C LEU A 292 41.57 -164.26 -11.14
N LEU A 293 40.44 -164.50 -11.80
CA LEU A 293 39.22 -165.13 -11.25
C LEU A 293 38.07 -164.99 -12.26
N GLN A 294 37.71 -166.12 -12.87
CA GLN A 294 36.43 -166.44 -13.49
C GLN A 294 36.00 -167.80 -12.90
N PRO A 295 34.78 -168.33 -13.16
CA PRO A 295 33.44 -167.77 -13.03
C PRO A 295 32.53 -168.77 -12.24
N ILE A 296 31.26 -168.46 -11.97
CA ILE A 296 30.12 -169.41 -11.79
C ILE A 296 28.82 -168.56 -11.87
N THR A 297 28.05 -168.56 -12.97
CA THR A 297 26.81 -169.33 -13.22
C THR A 297 25.81 -169.28 -12.07
N THR A 298 24.59 -168.74 -12.18
CA THR A 298 23.37 -169.42 -12.66
C THR A 298 22.16 -168.44 -12.53
N GLN A 299 21.39 -168.20 -13.61
CA GLN A 299 20.00 -168.67 -13.86
C GLN A 299 18.88 -167.89 -13.10
N ILE A 300 18.00 -167.12 -13.80
CA ILE A 300 16.65 -167.48 -14.36
C ILE A 300 15.51 -167.07 -13.38
N PRO A 301 14.27 -166.71 -13.77
CA PRO A 301 13.73 -166.01 -14.97
C PRO A 301 12.55 -165.04 -14.62
N GLN A 302 11.79 -164.65 -15.66
CA GLN A 302 10.51 -163.90 -15.73
C GLN A 302 10.59 -162.37 -15.70
#